data_AF-A0A967VU48-F1
#
_entry.id   AF-A0A967VU48-F1
#
_cell.length_a   1.000
_cell.length_b   1.000
_cell.length_c   1.000
_cell.angle_alpha   90.00
_cell.angle_beta   90.00
_cell.angle_gamma   90.00
#
_symmetry.space_group_name_H-M   'P 1'
#
loop_
_entity.id
_entity.type
_entity.pdbx_description
1 polymer ?
#
loop_
_entity_poly.entity_id
_entity_poly.type
_entity_poly.pdbx_seq_one_letter_code
_entity_poly.pdbx_strand_id
1 'polypeptide(L)' 'RGADGFVELGPGRVLAGLMRRIERRAEVASLDSPDRIESFLEG' A
#
# COMPACT_ATOMS: atom_id res chain seq x y z
N ARG A 1 12.41 15.21 4.91
CA ARG A 1 11.36 14.41 5.60
C ARG A 1 11.25 13.08 4.88
N GLY A 2 10.98 12.00 5.60
CA GLY A 2 10.83 10.65 5.02
C GLY A 2 9.41 10.42 4.49
N ALA A 3 9.18 9.23 3.92
CA ALA A 3 7.84 8.73 3.65
C ALA A 3 7.37 7.89 4.85
N ASP A 4 6.13 8.13 5.30
CA ASP A 4 5.56 7.46 6.47
C ASP A 4 4.56 6.34 6.09
N GLY A 5 4.13 6.28 4.83
CA GLY A 5 3.22 5.27 4.29
C GLY A 5 3.43 5.02 2.80
N PHE A 6 3.02 3.85 2.33
CA PHE A 6 3.23 3.41 0.95
C PHE A 6 1.94 2.88 0.34
N VAL A 7 1.80 3.07 -0.98
CA VAL A 7 0.67 2.56 -1.76
C VAL A 7 1.20 1.78 -2.96
N GLU A 8 0.82 0.52 -3.09
CA GLU A 8 1.03 -0.29 -4.28
C GLU A 8 -0.16 -0.11 -5.23
N LEU A 9 0.07 0.58 -6.35
CA LEU A 9 -0.92 0.81 -7.39
C LEU A 9 -0.79 -0.25 -8.47
N GLY A 10 -1.81 -1.09 -8.62
CA GLY A 10 -1.83 -2.18 -9.59
C GLY A 10 -2.22 -3.53 -8.98
N PRO A 11 -2.32 -4.58 -9.80
CA PRO A 11 -2.84 -5.87 -9.36
C PRO A 11 -1.91 -6.58 -8.37
N GLY A 12 -2.50 -7.16 -7.32
CA GLY A 12 -1.80 -8.00 -6.36
C GLY A 12 -1.22 -7.25 -5.17
N ARG A 13 -0.11 -7.78 -4.63
CA ARG A 13 0.48 -7.32 -3.35
C ARG A 13 1.99 -7.61 -3.25
N VAL A 14 2.68 -7.66 -4.38
CA VAL A 14 4.08 -8.12 -4.45
C VAL A 14 4.98 -7.09 -3.78
N LEU A 15 4.85 -5.82 -4.15
CA LEU A 15 5.67 -4.75 -3.60
C LEU A 15 5.36 -4.55 -2.11
N ALA A 16 4.09 -4.63 -1.71
CA ALA A 16 3.71 -4.60 -0.30
C ALA A 16 4.32 -5.77 0.50
N GLY A 17 4.47 -6.95 -0.10
CA GLY A 17 5.14 -8.09 0.52
C GLY A 17 6.66 -7.91 0.64
N LEU A 18 7.30 -7.23 -0.31
CA LEU A 18 8.72 -6.89 -0.25
C LEU A 18 8.98 -5.77 0.78
N MET A 19 8.13 -4.75 0.80
CA MET A 19 8.22 -3.64 1.75
C MET A 19 8.16 -4.12 3.20
N ARG A 20 7.27 -5.06 3.54
CA ARG A 20 7.21 -5.64 4.90
C ARG A 20 8.47 -6.43 5.31
N ARG A 21 9.29 -6.89 4.35
CA ARG A 21 10.59 -7.51 4.63
C ARG A 21 11.68 -6.48 4.84
N ILE A 22 11.61 -5.36 4.10
CA ILE A 22 12.56 -4.24 4.22
C ILE A 22 12.32 -3.50 5.54
N GLU A 23 11.08 -3.12 5.82
CA GLU A 23 10.67 -2.45 7.04
C GLU A 23 9.37 -3.09 7.56
N ARG A 24 9.48 -3.81 8.68
CA ARG A 24 8.36 -4.57 9.25
C ARG A 24 7.21 -3.71 9.74
N ARG A 25 7.49 -2.44 10.07
CA ARG A 25 6.50 -1.47 10.55
C ARG A 25 5.96 -0.58 9.43
N ALA A 26 6.35 -0.80 8.19
CA ALA A 26 5.86 0.01 7.08
C ALA A 26 4.35 -0.21 6.89
N GLU A 27 3.60 0.89 6.91
CA GLU A 27 2.20 0.90 6.51
C GLU A 27 2.12 0.88 4.99
N VAL A 28 1.53 -0.19 4.43
CA VAL A 28 1.38 -0.36 2.98
C VAL A 28 -0.04 -0.77 2.62
N ALA A 29 -0.69 0.04 1.78
CA ALA A 29 -1.96 -0.29 1.14
C ALA A 29 -1.73 -0.79 -0.30
N SER A 30 -2.52 -1.77 -0.75
CA SER A 30 -2.50 -2.22 -2.16
C SER A 30 -3.86 -1.91 -2.79
N LEU A 31 -3.86 -1.10 -3.84
CA LEU A 31 -5.04 -0.63 -4.54
C LEU A 31 -5.08 -1.26 -5.93
N ASP A 32 -5.88 -2.31 -6.06
CA ASP A 32 -6.03 -3.13 -7.26
C ASP A 32 -7.44 -3.07 -7.88
N SER A 33 -8.35 -2.28 -7.30
CA SER A 33 -9.70 -2.08 -7.82
C SER A 33 -10.22 -0.66 -7.53
N PRO A 34 -11.20 -0.16 -8.31
CA PRO A 34 -11.88 1.10 -8.02
C PRO A 34 -12.44 1.16 -6.59
N ASP A 35 -13.14 0.12 -6.14
CA ASP A 35 -13.74 0.10 -4.79
C ASP A 35 -12.71 0.31 -3.67
N ARG A 36 -11.50 -0.28 -3.83
CA ARG A 36 -10.42 -0.08 -2.85
C ARG A 36 -9.81 1.30 -2.90
N ILE A 37 -9.76 1.91 -4.08
CA ILE A 37 -9.34 3.30 -4.22
C ILE A 37 -10.34 4.19 -3.49
N GLU A 38 -11.64 4.01 -3.71
CA GLU A 38 -12.68 4.79 -3.02
C GLU A 38 -12.61 4.60 -1.50
N SER A 39 -12.54 3.36 -0.99
CA SER A 39 -12.39 3.11 0.45
C SER A 39 -11.12 3.74 1.04
N PHE A 40 -10.02 3.80 0.28
CA PHE A 40 -8.78 4.44 0.72
C PHE A 40 -8.91 5.97 0.76
N LEU A 41 -9.73 6.57 -0.11
CA LEU A 41 -9.97 8.00 -0.15
C LEU A 41 -10.96 8.47 0.94
N GLU A 42 -11.86 7.58 1.39
CA GLU A 42 -12.87 7.89 2.41
C GLU A 42 -12.32 7.96 3.86
N GLY A 43 -11.15 7.34 4.12
CA GLY A 43 -10.39 7.47 5.38
C GLY A 43 -10.70 6.42 6.43
#